data_AF-A0A0A8WZH2-F1
#
_entry.id   AF-A0A0A8WZH2-F1
#
_cell.length_a   1.000
_cell.length_b   1.000
_cell.length_c   1.000
_cell.angle_alpha   90.00
_cell.angle_beta   90.00
_cell.angle_gamma   90.00
#
_symmetry.space_group_name_H-M   'P 1'
#
loop_
_entity.id
_entity.type
_entity.pdbx_description
1 polymer ?
#
loop_
_entity_poly.entity_id
_entity_poly.type
_entity_poly.pdbx_seq_one_letter_code
_entity_poly.pdbx_strand_id
1 'polypeptide(L)'
;MSFSAFSFSLEFLARPIMEYSMKPDWHRGHVLGWFRTNCAGPPQRVFAAVREVSREFDKERLTANLAALGVSDGGLLEMLLDHFRRSYGEVTARGRLANTLFDPIMLHDQREGFELRVANRFYRIEKTPFPGCVDLRNLKFRVGGHLIKVSPDNNGRKGSHLEITMTDDVTASFIQRVKMIVSGNSNPEHKLFQLRGEIHDFCERARFARSAGPEVMELKRWLATKVRGLAGNNLGFKRLPDELIYQWHQHLDSRLHLPHPNFFYDPKTVTEEVYMTFFSPYREEM
;
A
#
# COMPACT_ATOMS: atom_id res chain seq x y z
N MET A 1 12.20 35.71 30.25
CA MET A 1 11.50 34.48 29.86
C MET A 1 11.98 34.08 28.48
N SER A 2 13.03 33.26 28.40
CA SER A 2 13.54 32.72 27.15
C SER A 2 12.96 31.32 26.95
N PHE A 3 12.46 31.05 25.74
CA PHE A 3 12.10 29.71 25.30
C PHE A 3 13.41 28.93 25.10
N SER A 4 13.71 27.98 25.99
CA SER A 4 14.77 27.02 25.75
C SER A 4 14.28 25.98 24.74
N ALA A 5 14.97 25.89 23.62
CA ALA A 5 14.74 24.92 22.56
C ALA A 5 14.79 23.48 23.13
N PHE A 6 13.71 22.72 22.91
CA PHE A 6 13.69 21.28 23.08
C PHE A 6 14.59 20.65 22.02
N SER A 7 15.83 20.33 22.42
CA SER A 7 16.74 19.48 21.67
C SER A 7 16.33 18.01 21.88
N PHE A 8 15.38 17.51 21.09
CA PHE A 8 15.20 16.06 20.96
C PHE A 8 16.43 15.51 20.23
N SER A 9 17.33 14.81 20.93
CA SER A 9 18.40 14.09 20.24
C SER A 9 17.80 12.86 19.57
N LEU A 10 17.77 12.88 18.23
CA LEU A 10 17.41 11.76 17.36
C LEU A 10 18.33 10.53 17.53
N GLU A 11 19.40 10.65 18.31
CA GLU A 11 20.36 9.58 18.61
C GLU A 11 19.76 8.43 19.44
N PHE A 12 18.63 8.66 20.13
CA PHE A 12 17.97 7.63 20.95
C PHE A 12 17.36 6.49 20.11
N LEU A 13 17.10 6.72 18.83
CA LEU A 13 16.50 5.73 17.90
C LEU A 13 17.56 4.88 17.16
N ALA A 14 18.84 5.04 17.49
CA ALA A 14 19.96 4.43 16.75
C ALA A 14 20.53 3.12 17.35
N ARG A 15 19.87 2.50 18.33
CA ARG A 15 20.12 1.08 18.63
C ARG A 15 19.53 0.24 17.48
N PRO A 16 20.01 -0.99 17.21
CA PRO A 16 19.45 -1.84 16.14
C PRO A 16 18.06 -2.33 16.56
N ILE A 17 17.10 -1.41 16.57
CA ILE A 17 15.68 -1.63 16.61
C ILE A 17 15.43 -2.49 15.38
N MET A 18 15.19 -3.79 15.62
CA MET A 18 15.13 -4.86 14.64
C MET A 18 14.70 -4.33 13.28
N GLU A 19 15.51 -4.58 12.25
CA GLU A 19 15.45 -4.02 10.89
C GLU A 19 14.08 -4.02 10.19
N TYR A 20 13.00 -4.48 10.82
CA TYR A 20 11.63 -4.57 10.30
C TYR A 20 10.51 -4.21 11.30
N SER A 21 10.79 -3.88 12.58
CA SER A 21 9.76 -3.84 13.64
C SER A 21 9.09 -2.46 13.85
N MET A 22 9.85 -1.36 13.91
CA MET A 22 9.31 -0.02 14.20
C MET A 22 9.22 0.89 12.97
N LYS A 23 8.50 0.46 11.94
CA LYS A 23 8.37 1.24 10.71
C LYS A 23 6.93 1.68 10.50
N PRO A 24 6.69 2.95 10.10
CA PRO A 24 5.39 3.35 9.57
C PRO A 24 4.99 2.39 8.44
N ASP A 25 3.68 2.14 8.30
CA ASP A 25 3.22 1.13 7.34
C ASP A 25 3.77 1.37 5.95
N TRP A 26 4.35 0.31 5.40
CA TRP A 26 4.93 0.30 4.08
C TRP A 26 3.88 0.63 3.03
N HIS A 27 4.22 1.50 2.07
CA HIS A 27 3.32 1.75 0.93
C HIS A 27 3.15 0.48 0.09
N ARG A 28 2.03 0.39 -0.65
CA ARG A 28 1.69 -0.76 -1.52
C ARG A 28 2.87 -1.25 -2.36
N GLY A 29 3.60 -0.33 -3.00
CA GLY A 29 4.80 -0.64 -3.77
C GLY A 29 5.84 -1.45 -2.99
N HIS A 30 6.15 -1.10 -1.74
CA HIS A 30 7.15 -1.79 -0.93
C HIS A 30 6.73 -3.23 -0.61
N VAL A 31 5.46 -3.46 -0.28
CA VAL A 31 4.91 -4.81 -0.04
C VAL A 31 5.06 -5.66 -1.30
N LEU A 32 4.64 -5.13 -2.45
CA LEU A 32 4.77 -5.80 -3.74
C LEU A 32 6.25 -6.02 -4.14
N GLY A 33 7.13 -5.08 -3.80
CA GLY A 33 8.58 -5.21 -3.97
C GLY A 33 9.17 -6.31 -3.11
N TRP A 34 8.74 -6.43 -1.85
CA TRP A 34 9.13 -7.50 -0.96
C TRP A 34 8.70 -8.87 -1.49
N PHE A 35 7.46 -9.01 -1.97
CA PHE A 35 7.01 -10.22 -2.66
C PHE A 35 7.86 -10.51 -3.90
N ARG A 36 8.14 -9.50 -4.74
CA ARG A 36 8.95 -9.71 -5.95
C ARG A 36 10.35 -10.20 -5.62
N THR A 37 11.04 -9.56 -4.68
CA THR A 37 12.41 -9.94 -4.27
C THR A 37 12.48 -11.36 -3.70
N ASN A 38 11.45 -11.79 -2.96
CA ASN A 38 11.49 -13.07 -2.26
C ASN A 38 10.85 -14.23 -3.02
N CYS A 39 9.96 -13.95 -3.98
CA CYS A 39 9.18 -14.97 -4.70
C CYS A 39 9.63 -15.17 -6.16
N ALA A 40 10.07 -14.11 -6.85
CA ALA A 40 10.39 -14.16 -8.29
C ALA A 40 11.77 -14.77 -8.60
N GLY A 41 12.69 -14.80 -7.63
CA GLY A 41 14.01 -15.42 -7.76
C GLY A 41 14.42 -16.11 -6.46
N PRO A 42 15.65 -16.66 -6.35
CA PRO A 42 16.16 -17.17 -5.08
C PRO A 42 15.97 -16.09 -4.00
N PRO A 43 15.33 -16.40 -2.85
CA PRO A 43 15.13 -17.72 -2.26
C PRO A 43 13.88 -18.52 -2.71
N GLN A 44 13.02 -18.00 -3.58
CA GLN A 44 11.79 -18.63 -4.08
C GLN A 44 10.81 -19.06 -2.98
N ARG A 45 10.43 -18.11 -2.13
CA ARG A 45 9.38 -18.28 -1.12
C ARG A 45 8.00 -18.22 -1.79
N VAL A 46 7.52 -19.35 -2.28
CA VAL A 46 6.31 -19.43 -3.13
C VAL A 46 5.02 -19.73 -2.37
N PHE A 47 5.08 -20.08 -1.09
CA PHE A 47 3.89 -20.30 -0.27
C PHE A 47 3.56 -19.04 0.51
N ALA A 48 2.37 -18.47 0.31
CA ALA A 48 1.97 -17.20 0.91
C ALA A 48 0.69 -17.32 1.73
N ALA A 49 0.60 -16.58 2.82
CA ALA A 49 -0.63 -16.38 3.58
C ALA A 49 -0.69 -14.94 4.11
N VAL A 50 -1.89 -14.50 4.45
CA VAL A 50 -2.10 -13.28 5.21
C VAL A 50 -2.93 -13.62 6.44
N ARG A 51 -2.55 -13.09 7.58
CA ARG A 51 -3.37 -13.09 8.79
C ARG A 51 -3.58 -11.67 9.25
N GLU A 52 -4.73 -11.43 9.85
CA GLU A 52 -5.08 -10.15 10.44
C GLU A 52 -5.16 -10.34 11.96
N VAL A 53 -4.53 -9.43 12.70
CA VAL A 53 -4.53 -9.41 14.17
C VAL A 53 -5.57 -8.40 14.63
N SER A 54 -6.40 -8.76 15.61
CA SER A 54 -7.34 -7.84 16.24
C SER A 54 -6.59 -6.72 16.96
N ARG A 55 -7.06 -5.48 16.79
CA ARG A 55 -6.57 -4.34 17.59
C ARG A 55 -7.34 -4.31 18.89
N GLU A 56 -6.69 -4.76 19.95
CA GLU A 56 -7.25 -4.79 21.29
C GLU A 56 -6.52 -3.80 22.19
N PHE A 57 -7.28 -3.08 23.02
CA PHE A 57 -6.70 -2.22 24.03
C PHE A 57 -6.04 -3.10 25.09
N ASP A 58 -4.71 -3.09 25.12
CA ASP A 58 -3.89 -3.81 26.09
C ASP A 58 -2.83 -2.85 26.66
N LYS A 59 -3.17 -2.27 27.81
CA LYS A 59 -2.31 -1.31 28.52
C LYS A 59 -0.98 -1.94 28.94
N GLU A 60 -1.03 -3.16 29.47
CA GLU A 60 0.14 -3.83 30.02
C GLU A 60 1.15 -4.14 28.92
N ARG A 61 0.67 -4.66 27.78
CA ARG A 61 1.50 -4.87 26.61
C ARG A 61 2.07 -3.57 26.06
N LEU A 62 1.27 -2.51 25.94
CA LEU A 62 1.78 -1.22 25.46
C LEU A 62 2.92 -0.72 26.36
N THR A 63 2.74 -0.76 27.68
CA THR A 63 3.78 -0.35 28.63
C THR A 63 5.02 -1.24 28.55
N ALA A 64 4.86 -2.56 28.48
CA ALA A 64 5.97 -3.50 28.36
C ALA A 64 6.76 -3.27 27.06
N ASN A 65 6.06 -3.07 25.93
CA ASN A 65 6.67 -2.86 24.63
C ASN A 65 7.39 -1.50 24.56
N LEU A 66 6.77 -0.43 25.09
CA LEU A 66 7.43 0.88 25.19
C LEU A 66 8.69 0.81 26.05
N ALA A 67 8.66 0.10 27.18
CA ALA A 67 9.83 -0.10 28.03
C ALA A 67 10.93 -0.89 27.31
N ALA A 68 10.57 -1.96 26.56
CA ALA A 68 11.50 -2.72 25.74
C ALA A 68 12.16 -1.87 24.64
N LEU A 69 11.46 -0.83 24.18
CA LEU A 69 11.95 0.17 23.22
C LEU A 69 12.73 1.32 23.88
N GLY A 70 12.94 1.28 25.19
CA GLY A 70 13.68 2.29 25.95
C GLY A 70 12.87 3.54 26.28
N VAL A 71 11.55 3.55 26.05
CA VAL A 71 10.67 4.66 26.43
C VAL A 71 10.32 4.53 27.91
N SER A 72 11.00 5.30 28.75
CA SER A 72 10.82 5.28 30.22
C SER A 72 10.38 6.61 30.82
N ASP A 73 10.17 7.65 30.00
CA ASP A 73 9.67 8.95 30.48
C ASP A 73 8.20 8.84 30.89
N GLY A 74 7.93 9.13 32.17
CA GLY A 74 6.59 8.97 32.76
C GLY A 74 5.53 9.88 32.14
N GLY A 75 5.88 11.14 31.83
CA GLY A 75 4.95 12.09 31.22
C GLY A 75 4.59 11.71 29.78
N LEU A 76 5.58 11.28 28.99
CA LEU A 76 5.37 10.74 27.65
C LEU A 76 4.54 9.46 27.69
N LEU A 77 4.81 8.55 28.62
CA LEU A 77 4.05 7.31 28.77
C LEU A 77 2.57 7.59 29.09
N GLU A 78 2.29 8.50 30.02
CA GLU A 78 0.92 8.91 30.36
C GLU A 78 0.19 9.51 29.15
N MET A 79 0.87 10.38 28.41
CA MET A 79 0.33 10.98 27.18
C MET A 79 0.00 9.90 26.13
N LEU A 80 0.92 8.97 25.87
CA LEU A 80 0.72 7.88 24.92
C LEU A 80 -0.43 6.96 25.34
N LEU A 81 -0.53 6.63 26.62
CA LEU A 81 -1.60 5.80 27.17
C LEU A 81 -2.98 6.46 27.01
N ASP A 82 -3.09 7.77 27.24
CA ASP A 82 -4.35 8.50 27.04
C ASP A 82 -4.76 8.51 25.56
N HIS A 83 -3.82 8.75 24.65
CA HIS A 83 -4.09 8.69 23.21
C HIS A 83 -4.48 7.28 22.74
N PHE A 84 -3.77 6.26 23.23
CA PHE A 84 -4.03 4.85 22.92
C PHE A 84 -5.43 4.45 23.34
N ARG A 85 -5.81 4.73 24.59
CA ARG A 85 -7.15 4.42 25.14
C ARG A 85 -8.29 5.03 24.33
N ARG A 86 -8.09 6.24 23.80
CA ARG A 86 -9.14 6.99 23.09
C ARG A 86 -9.30 6.61 21.63
N SER A 87 -8.27 6.05 21.00
CA SER A 87 -8.19 6.03 19.53
C SER A 87 -7.69 4.71 18.94
N TYR A 88 -7.08 3.81 19.71
CA TYR A 88 -6.58 2.55 19.16
C TYR A 88 -7.72 1.58 18.84
N GLY A 89 -7.67 0.97 17.66
CA GLY A 89 -8.74 0.10 17.14
C GLY A 89 -9.87 0.85 16.43
N GLU A 90 -9.93 2.18 16.54
CA GLU A 90 -10.98 2.99 15.91
C GLU A 90 -10.80 3.08 14.39
N VAL A 91 -11.93 3.05 13.67
CA VAL A 91 -11.95 3.15 12.20
C VAL A 91 -12.02 4.59 11.69
N THR A 92 -12.21 5.57 12.58
CA THR A 92 -12.22 7.01 12.26
C THR A 92 -10.87 7.48 11.71
N ALA A 93 -10.80 8.65 11.06
CA ALA A 93 -9.52 9.17 10.55
C ALA A 93 -8.47 9.32 11.68
N ARG A 94 -8.89 9.84 12.84
CA ARG A 94 -8.05 9.91 14.05
C ARG A 94 -7.64 8.52 14.53
N GLY A 95 -8.57 7.56 14.50
CA GLY A 95 -8.31 6.17 14.84
C GLY A 95 -7.27 5.51 13.94
N ARG A 96 -7.40 5.69 12.63
CA ARG A 96 -6.41 5.21 11.64
C ARG A 96 -5.03 5.78 11.89
N LEU A 97 -4.92 7.08 12.17
CA LEU A 97 -3.64 7.70 12.54
C LEU A 97 -3.06 7.10 13.83
N ALA A 98 -3.89 6.89 14.85
CA ALA A 98 -3.45 6.24 16.08
C ALA A 98 -2.99 4.78 15.82
N ASN A 99 -3.72 4.02 15.00
CA ASN A 99 -3.34 2.66 14.61
C ASN A 99 -1.97 2.64 13.92
N THR A 100 -1.71 3.57 12.99
CA THR A 100 -0.40 3.70 12.33
C THR A 100 0.74 3.95 13.32
N LEU A 101 0.48 4.65 14.41
CA LEU A 101 1.47 4.93 15.46
C LEU A 101 1.67 3.74 16.40
N PHE A 102 0.58 3.08 16.81
CA PHE A 102 0.62 2.04 17.85
C PHE A 102 0.80 0.61 17.32
N ASP A 103 0.36 0.28 16.10
CA ASP A 103 0.53 -1.06 15.52
C ASP A 103 2.00 -1.53 15.49
N PRO A 104 3.01 -0.70 15.14
CA PRO A 104 4.41 -1.11 15.22
C PRO A 104 4.88 -1.49 16.62
N ILE A 105 4.27 -0.91 17.66
CA ILE A 105 4.61 -1.16 19.07
C ILE A 105 3.84 -2.37 19.58
N MET A 106 2.53 -2.40 19.36
CA MET A 106 1.62 -3.44 19.85
C MET A 106 1.84 -4.81 19.21
N LEU A 107 2.36 -4.81 17.98
CA LEU A 107 2.51 -6.03 17.17
C LEU A 107 3.98 -6.42 16.95
N HIS A 108 4.92 -5.78 17.67
CA HIS A 108 6.37 -5.92 17.44
C HIS A 108 6.90 -7.36 17.61
N ASP A 109 6.31 -8.11 18.54
CA ASP A 109 6.68 -9.47 18.96
C ASP A 109 5.79 -10.55 18.34
N GLN A 110 4.76 -10.16 17.58
CA GLN A 110 3.78 -11.09 17.04
C GLN A 110 4.18 -11.72 15.70
N ARG A 111 5.37 -11.42 15.18
CA ARG A 111 5.83 -11.90 13.87
C ARG A 111 6.15 -13.40 13.91
N GLU A 112 5.63 -14.15 12.94
CA GLU A 112 5.86 -15.59 12.79
C GLU A 112 6.62 -15.90 11.49
N GLY A 113 7.77 -16.57 11.60
CA GLY A 113 8.56 -16.96 10.43
C GLY A 113 8.97 -15.76 9.56
N PHE A 114 8.86 -15.90 8.25
CA PHE A 114 9.24 -14.83 7.31
C PHE A 114 8.05 -13.96 6.91
N GLU A 115 7.68 -13.05 7.81
CA GLU A 115 6.52 -12.15 7.66
C GLU A 115 6.89 -10.69 7.37
N LEU A 116 5.99 -9.96 6.71
CA LEU A 116 6.00 -8.51 6.58
C LEU A 116 4.70 -7.93 7.16
N ARG A 117 4.82 -7.03 8.15
CA ARG A 117 3.68 -6.32 8.74
C ARG A 117 3.27 -5.14 7.88
N VAL A 118 1.96 -5.00 7.69
CA VAL A 118 1.31 -3.84 7.08
C VAL A 118 0.03 -3.59 7.86
N ALA A 119 -0.03 -2.48 8.60
CA ALA A 119 -1.07 -2.20 9.59
C ALA A 119 -1.16 -3.36 10.60
N ASN A 120 -2.36 -3.89 10.82
CA ASN A 120 -2.63 -5.06 11.63
C ASN A 120 -2.60 -6.39 10.84
N ARG A 121 -2.09 -6.39 9.60
CA ARG A 121 -1.95 -7.58 8.77
C ARG A 121 -0.50 -8.04 8.68
N PHE A 122 -0.31 -9.35 8.68
CA PHE A 122 0.98 -9.99 8.48
C PHE A 122 0.95 -10.85 7.22
N TYR A 123 1.75 -10.47 6.23
CA TYR A 123 1.96 -11.24 5.02
C TYR A 123 3.13 -12.20 5.24
N ARG A 124 2.86 -13.50 5.26
CA ARG A 124 3.85 -14.56 5.46
C ARG A 124 4.20 -15.21 4.13
N ILE A 125 5.49 -15.42 3.88
CA ILE A 125 5.95 -16.22 2.74
C ILE A 125 7.03 -17.24 3.13
N GLU A 126 6.91 -18.47 2.65
CA GLU A 126 7.85 -19.55 2.98
C GLU A 126 8.24 -20.36 1.74
N LYS A 127 9.37 -21.08 1.85
CA LYS A 127 9.82 -22.03 0.82
C LYS A 127 9.02 -23.34 0.85
N THR A 128 8.52 -23.72 2.03
CA THR A 128 7.76 -24.95 2.25
C THR A 128 6.30 -24.62 2.55
N PRO A 129 5.35 -25.50 2.22
CA PRO A 129 3.95 -25.32 2.58
C PRO A 129 3.76 -25.19 4.10
N PHE A 130 2.76 -24.43 4.51
CA PHE A 130 2.33 -24.28 5.89
C PHE A 130 0.80 -24.13 5.97
N PRO A 131 0.18 -24.31 7.15
CA PRO A 131 -1.28 -24.24 7.28
C PRO A 131 -1.87 -22.92 6.76
N GLY A 132 -2.92 -23.00 5.94
CA GLY A 132 -3.59 -21.84 5.35
C GLY A 132 -2.82 -21.14 4.23
N CYS A 133 -1.67 -21.65 3.81
CA CYS A 133 -0.91 -21.06 2.70
C CYS A 133 -1.52 -21.34 1.32
N VAL A 134 -1.19 -20.46 0.39
CA VAL A 134 -1.48 -20.56 -1.03
C VAL A 134 -0.16 -20.69 -1.79
N ASP A 135 -0.08 -21.62 -2.74
CA ASP A 135 1.06 -21.72 -3.65
C ASP A 135 0.93 -20.68 -4.78
N LEU A 136 1.78 -19.66 -4.74
CA LEU A 136 1.80 -18.55 -5.70
C LEU A 136 2.10 -18.98 -7.14
N ARG A 137 2.62 -20.18 -7.38
CA ARG A 137 2.84 -20.70 -8.75
C ARG A 137 1.52 -21.12 -9.40
N ASN A 138 0.56 -21.54 -8.58
CA ASN A 138 -0.69 -22.11 -9.04
C ASN A 138 -1.84 -21.12 -8.93
N LEU A 139 -1.88 -20.36 -7.83
CA LEU A 139 -3.01 -19.52 -7.46
C LEU A 139 -2.59 -18.06 -7.30
N LYS A 140 -3.53 -17.15 -7.59
CA LYS A 140 -3.38 -15.72 -7.32
C LYS A 140 -3.59 -15.46 -5.83
N PHE A 141 -2.78 -14.58 -5.26
CA PHE A 141 -2.86 -14.18 -3.86
C PHE A 141 -3.11 -12.67 -3.75
N ARG A 142 -4.00 -12.26 -2.85
CA ARG A 142 -4.41 -10.85 -2.70
C ARG A 142 -3.43 -10.09 -1.81
N VAL A 143 -2.98 -8.94 -2.29
CA VAL A 143 -2.14 -7.98 -1.56
C VAL A 143 -2.75 -6.59 -1.75
N GLY A 144 -3.59 -6.17 -0.80
CA GLY A 144 -4.41 -4.97 -0.92
C GLY A 144 -5.34 -5.01 -2.15
N GLY A 145 -5.24 -3.99 -3.01
CA GLY A 145 -5.97 -3.91 -4.29
C GLY A 145 -5.34 -4.68 -5.47
N HIS A 146 -4.36 -5.55 -5.21
CA HIS A 146 -3.63 -6.31 -6.24
C HIS A 146 -3.77 -7.81 -6.03
N LEU A 147 -3.59 -8.55 -7.12
CA LEU A 147 -3.44 -10.00 -7.15
C LEU A 147 -2.05 -10.34 -7.69
N ILE A 148 -1.31 -11.14 -6.94
CA ILE A 148 0.04 -11.57 -7.31
C ILE A 148 0.08 -13.06 -7.63
N LYS A 149 0.93 -13.44 -8.59
CA LYS A 149 1.21 -14.84 -8.96
C LYS A 149 2.67 -14.96 -9.40
N VAL A 150 3.33 -16.06 -9.06
CA VAL A 150 4.64 -16.40 -9.61
C VAL A 150 4.44 -17.12 -10.92
N SER A 151 4.98 -16.56 -12.00
CA SER A 151 4.92 -17.14 -13.33
C SER A 151 6.31 -17.40 -13.90
N PRO A 152 6.48 -18.45 -14.72
CA PRO A 152 7.73 -18.67 -15.42
C PRO A 152 8.05 -17.49 -16.35
N ASP A 153 9.33 -17.18 -16.53
CA ASP A 153 9.74 -16.19 -17.52
C ASP A 153 9.63 -16.80 -18.92
N ASN A 154 8.81 -16.20 -19.77
CA ASN A 154 8.57 -16.69 -21.14
C ASN A 154 9.72 -16.34 -22.10
N ASN A 155 10.69 -15.53 -21.68
CA ASN A 155 11.78 -15.02 -22.52
C ASN A 155 13.01 -15.95 -22.61
N GLY A 156 12.85 -17.27 -22.36
CA GLY A 156 13.92 -18.26 -22.50
C GLY A 156 15.03 -18.20 -21.46
N ARG A 157 14.93 -17.32 -20.46
CA ARG A 157 15.83 -17.29 -19.29
C ARG A 157 15.27 -18.22 -18.22
N LYS A 158 16.11 -19.06 -17.61
CA LYS A 158 15.74 -19.81 -16.39
C LYS A 158 15.43 -18.80 -15.28
N GLY A 159 14.16 -18.51 -15.06
CA GLY A 159 13.71 -17.53 -14.09
C GLY A 159 12.20 -17.55 -13.92
N SER A 160 11.74 -16.95 -12.84
CA SER A 160 10.33 -16.63 -12.62
C SER A 160 10.18 -15.12 -12.47
N HIS A 161 8.98 -14.62 -12.66
CA HIS A 161 8.63 -13.25 -12.35
C HIS A 161 7.35 -13.23 -11.52
N LEU A 162 7.13 -12.11 -10.83
CA LEU A 162 5.87 -11.88 -10.13
C LEU A 162 4.93 -11.16 -11.09
N GLU A 163 3.89 -11.85 -11.54
CA GLU A 163 2.74 -11.20 -12.18
C GLU A 163 1.97 -10.41 -11.13
N ILE A 164 1.65 -9.16 -11.46
CA ILE A 164 0.87 -8.27 -10.60
C ILE A 164 -0.28 -7.75 -11.45
N THR A 165 -1.50 -8.14 -11.06
CA THR A 165 -2.77 -7.73 -11.67
C THR A 165 -3.64 -6.99 -10.65
N MET A 166 -4.70 -6.33 -11.09
CA MET A 166 -5.64 -5.65 -10.18
C MET A 166 -6.68 -6.64 -9.64
N THR A 167 -7.19 -6.41 -8.43
CA THR A 167 -8.39 -7.11 -7.95
C THR A 167 -9.63 -6.57 -8.65
N ASP A 168 -10.65 -7.43 -8.80
CA ASP A 168 -11.95 -7.05 -9.39
C ASP A 168 -12.59 -5.87 -8.66
N ASP A 169 -12.43 -5.75 -7.34
CA ASP A 169 -12.97 -4.65 -6.53
C ASP A 169 -12.48 -3.27 -7.01
N VAL A 170 -11.22 -3.15 -7.43
CA VAL A 170 -10.66 -1.86 -7.89
C VAL A 170 -11.26 -1.48 -9.23
N THR A 171 -11.38 -2.45 -10.13
CA THR A 171 -12.01 -2.28 -11.45
C THR A 171 -13.50 -1.95 -11.29
N ALA A 172 -14.21 -2.66 -10.42
CA ALA A 172 -15.63 -2.45 -10.13
C ALA A 172 -15.90 -1.06 -9.53
N SER A 173 -15.05 -0.63 -8.59
CA SER A 173 -15.12 0.70 -7.98
C SER A 173 -14.96 1.81 -9.04
N PHE A 174 -13.98 1.70 -9.93
CA PHE A 174 -13.80 2.65 -11.03
C PHE A 174 -15.01 2.69 -11.97
N ILE A 175 -15.49 1.52 -12.40
CA ILE A 175 -16.69 1.39 -13.26
C ILE A 175 -17.90 2.07 -12.60
N GLN A 176 -18.12 1.85 -11.30
CA GLN A 176 -19.22 2.43 -10.56
C GLN A 176 -19.13 3.95 -10.50
N ARG A 177 -17.94 4.51 -10.20
CA ARG A 177 -17.74 5.96 -10.15
C ARG A 177 -17.94 6.64 -11.50
N VAL A 178 -17.40 6.05 -12.57
CA VAL A 178 -17.65 6.53 -13.94
C VAL A 178 -19.14 6.48 -14.29
N LYS A 179 -19.85 5.40 -13.92
CA LYS A 179 -21.31 5.31 -14.15
C LYS A 179 -22.05 6.45 -13.46
N MET A 180 -21.74 6.71 -12.18
CA MET A 180 -22.35 7.79 -11.40
C MET A 180 -22.12 9.16 -12.03
N ILE A 181 -20.88 9.47 -12.45
CA ILE A 181 -20.54 10.74 -13.10
C ILE A 181 -21.31 10.91 -14.41
N VAL A 182 -21.34 9.88 -15.26
CA VAL A 182 -22.03 9.93 -16.56
C VAL A 182 -23.54 10.12 -16.39
N SER A 183 -24.16 9.45 -15.41
CA SER A 183 -25.59 9.58 -15.11
C SER A 183 -25.96 10.85 -14.35
N GLY A 184 -25.01 11.55 -13.74
CA GLY A 184 -25.27 12.76 -12.98
C GLY A 184 -25.85 13.89 -13.82
N ASN A 185 -26.50 14.87 -13.18
CA ASN A 185 -27.11 16.02 -13.86
C ASN A 185 -26.13 17.18 -14.11
N SER A 186 -24.83 16.97 -13.87
CA SER A 186 -23.81 17.98 -14.09
C SER A 186 -23.60 18.30 -15.58
N ASN A 187 -23.12 19.52 -15.85
CA ASN A 187 -22.82 19.94 -17.21
C ASN A 187 -21.68 19.09 -17.84
N PRO A 188 -21.55 19.05 -19.18
CA PRO A 188 -20.56 18.21 -19.84
C PRO A 188 -19.11 18.51 -19.45
N GLU A 189 -18.74 19.77 -19.21
CA GLU A 189 -17.37 20.13 -18.83
C GLU A 189 -17.00 19.61 -17.45
N HIS A 190 -17.91 19.72 -16.49
CA HIS A 190 -17.71 19.20 -15.14
C HIS A 190 -17.62 17.67 -15.13
N LYS A 191 -18.47 16.98 -15.91
CA LYS A 191 -18.35 15.53 -16.10
C LYS A 191 -16.99 15.14 -16.68
N LEU A 192 -16.52 15.87 -17.68
CA LEU A 192 -15.22 15.61 -18.30
C LEU A 192 -14.08 15.76 -17.27
N PHE A 193 -14.11 16.82 -16.46
CA PHE A 193 -13.15 17.04 -15.38
C PHE A 193 -13.18 15.89 -14.35
N GLN A 194 -14.36 15.51 -13.87
CA GLN A 194 -14.51 14.41 -12.90
C GLN A 194 -14.02 13.06 -13.46
N LEU A 195 -14.35 12.76 -14.73
CA LEU A 195 -13.89 11.53 -15.36
C LEU A 195 -12.36 11.47 -15.50
N ARG A 196 -11.71 12.61 -15.77
CA ARG A 196 -10.24 12.67 -15.80
C ARG A 196 -9.63 12.43 -14.42
N GLY A 197 -10.22 13.01 -13.38
CA GLY A 197 -9.84 12.72 -11.99
C GLY A 197 -9.92 11.22 -11.68
N GLU A 198 -11.05 10.59 -11.99
CA GLU A 198 -11.22 9.15 -11.77
C GLU A 198 -10.25 8.27 -12.58
N ILE A 199 -9.92 8.68 -13.81
CA ILE A 199 -8.90 8.00 -14.62
C ILE A 199 -7.54 8.10 -13.93
N HIS A 200 -7.15 9.29 -13.48
CA HIS A 200 -5.90 9.51 -12.76
C HIS A 200 -5.83 8.65 -11.49
N ASP A 201 -6.86 8.70 -10.65
CA ASP A 201 -6.95 7.93 -9.40
C ASP A 201 -6.92 6.41 -9.66
N PHE A 202 -7.53 5.95 -10.76
CA PHE A 202 -7.41 4.55 -11.18
C PHE A 202 -5.99 4.20 -11.60
N CYS A 203 -5.32 5.05 -12.38
CA CYS A 203 -3.95 4.81 -12.85
C CYS A 203 -2.95 4.79 -11.69
N GLU A 204 -3.09 5.68 -10.71
CA GLU A 204 -2.30 5.65 -9.47
C GLU A 204 -2.50 4.36 -8.69
N ARG A 205 -3.74 3.88 -8.56
CA ARG A 205 -4.02 2.59 -7.88
C ARG A 205 -3.47 1.39 -8.65
N ALA A 206 -3.40 1.47 -9.98
CA ALA A 206 -2.92 0.42 -10.88
C ALA A 206 -1.44 0.51 -11.25
N ARG A 207 -0.70 1.49 -10.72
CA ARG A 207 0.69 1.80 -11.12
C ARG A 207 1.67 0.62 -11.02
N PHE A 208 1.40 -0.33 -10.13
CA PHE A 208 2.25 -1.50 -9.90
C PHE A 208 1.77 -2.75 -10.66
N ALA A 209 0.58 -2.71 -11.26
CA ALA A 209 -0.05 -3.83 -11.94
C ALA A 209 0.32 -3.88 -13.44
N ARG A 210 1.61 -4.01 -13.74
CA ARG A 210 2.09 -4.04 -15.14
C ARG A 210 1.47 -5.17 -15.96
N SER A 211 1.13 -6.29 -15.32
CA SER A 211 0.51 -7.43 -15.99
C SER A 211 -0.98 -7.21 -16.29
N ALA A 212 -1.61 -6.14 -15.79
CA ALA A 212 -3.04 -5.84 -15.98
C ALA A 212 -3.40 -5.25 -17.35
N GLY A 213 -2.51 -5.37 -18.35
CA GLY A 213 -2.72 -4.82 -19.69
C GLY A 213 -4.01 -5.28 -20.36
N PRO A 214 -4.34 -6.60 -20.36
CA PRO A 214 -5.62 -7.09 -20.87
C PRO A 214 -6.82 -6.42 -20.19
N GLU A 215 -6.83 -6.34 -18.87
CA GLU A 215 -7.90 -5.76 -18.05
C GLU A 215 -8.06 -4.25 -18.35
N VAL A 216 -6.96 -3.51 -18.46
CA VAL A 216 -6.97 -2.08 -18.82
C VAL A 216 -7.48 -1.87 -20.24
N MET A 217 -7.15 -2.76 -21.18
CA MET A 217 -7.68 -2.70 -22.56
C MET A 217 -9.17 -3.01 -22.63
N GLU A 218 -9.68 -3.91 -21.78
CA GLU A 218 -11.13 -4.12 -21.65
C GLU A 218 -11.83 -2.89 -21.08
N LEU A 219 -11.26 -2.28 -20.03
CA LEU A 219 -11.74 -1.02 -19.46
C LEU A 219 -11.76 0.11 -20.50
N LYS A 220 -10.74 0.21 -21.37
CA LYS A 220 -10.74 1.16 -22.49
C LYS A 220 -11.97 0.98 -23.38
N ARG A 221 -12.23 -0.26 -23.85
CA ARG A 221 -13.37 -0.56 -24.74
C ARG A 221 -14.71 -0.26 -24.06
N TRP A 222 -14.81 -0.61 -22.78
CA TRP A 222 -15.97 -0.31 -21.96
C TRP A 222 -16.20 1.20 -21.82
N LEU A 223 -15.15 1.97 -21.47
CA LEU A 223 -15.22 3.41 -21.28
C LEU A 223 -15.63 4.10 -22.59
N ALA A 224 -15.06 3.70 -23.73
CA ALA A 224 -15.42 4.21 -25.06
C ALA A 224 -16.92 4.02 -25.37
N THR A 225 -17.49 2.89 -24.96
CA THR A 225 -18.93 2.63 -25.11
C THR A 225 -19.73 3.50 -24.15
N LYS A 226 -19.27 3.66 -22.91
CA LYS A 226 -20.01 4.39 -21.87
C LYS A 226 -20.09 5.90 -22.13
N VAL A 227 -19.03 6.51 -22.67
CA VAL A 227 -18.99 7.96 -22.95
C VAL A 227 -19.47 8.33 -24.35
N ARG A 228 -19.85 7.34 -25.18
CA ARG A 228 -20.25 7.56 -26.59
C ARG A 228 -21.34 8.62 -26.75
N GLY A 229 -22.35 8.61 -25.88
CA GLY A 229 -23.44 9.60 -25.91
C GLY A 229 -22.99 11.04 -25.59
N LEU A 230 -21.89 11.21 -24.87
CA LEU A 230 -21.31 12.52 -24.53
C LEU A 230 -20.25 12.97 -25.56
N ALA A 231 -19.69 12.02 -26.31
CA ALA A 231 -18.59 12.25 -27.25
C ALA A 231 -19.01 12.85 -28.60
N GLY A 232 -20.31 12.87 -28.93
CA GLY A 232 -20.80 13.33 -30.24
C GLY A 232 -20.36 14.74 -30.62
N ASN A 233 -20.37 15.67 -29.65
CA ASN A 233 -20.02 17.08 -29.87
C ASN A 233 -18.81 17.55 -29.04
N ASN A 234 -18.18 16.66 -28.27
CA ASN A 234 -17.09 17.03 -27.37
C ASN A 234 -15.91 16.05 -27.50
N LEU A 235 -14.84 16.54 -28.16
CA LEU A 235 -13.61 15.78 -28.42
C LEU A 235 -12.91 15.33 -27.13
N GLY A 236 -13.13 16.02 -26.00
CA GLY A 236 -12.59 15.63 -24.70
C GLY A 236 -13.07 14.24 -24.28
N PHE A 237 -14.38 13.99 -24.36
CA PHE A 237 -14.94 12.67 -24.03
C PHE A 237 -14.48 11.58 -24.99
N LYS A 238 -14.30 11.92 -26.27
CA LYS A 238 -13.80 10.97 -27.28
C LYS A 238 -12.37 10.49 -26.97
N ARG A 239 -11.56 11.32 -26.31
CA ARG A 239 -10.16 11.03 -25.96
C ARG A 239 -9.99 10.26 -24.66
N LEU A 240 -10.98 10.25 -23.76
CA LEU A 240 -10.88 9.60 -22.45
C LEU A 240 -10.41 8.13 -22.49
N PRO A 241 -10.87 7.28 -23.42
CA PRO A 241 -10.40 5.89 -23.49
C PRO A 241 -8.90 5.79 -23.81
N ASP A 242 -8.38 6.66 -24.68
CA ASP A 242 -6.96 6.70 -25.00
C ASP A 242 -6.16 7.38 -23.88
N GLU A 243 -6.74 8.39 -23.23
CA GLU A 243 -6.18 9.05 -22.05
C GLU A 243 -5.97 8.05 -20.90
N LEU A 244 -6.90 7.11 -20.67
CA LEU A 244 -6.72 6.02 -19.72
C LEU A 244 -5.47 5.17 -20.01
N ILE A 245 -5.28 4.76 -21.27
CA ILE A 245 -4.11 3.96 -21.65
C ILE A 245 -2.82 4.76 -21.49
N TYR A 246 -2.84 6.01 -21.97
CA TYR A 246 -1.70 6.91 -21.90
C TYR A 246 -1.28 7.16 -20.46
N GLN A 247 -2.22 7.55 -19.60
CA GLN A 247 -1.96 7.78 -18.19
C GLN A 247 -1.50 6.49 -17.51
N TRP A 248 -2.14 5.35 -17.76
CA TRP A 248 -1.69 4.09 -17.16
C TRP A 248 -0.22 3.80 -17.49
N HIS A 249 0.19 3.93 -18.77
CA HIS A 249 1.58 3.77 -19.16
C HIS A 249 2.54 4.77 -18.50
N GLN A 250 2.13 6.02 -18.31
CA GLN A 250 2.94 7.03 -17.61
C GLN A 250 3.13 6.73 -16.13
N HIS A 251 2.10 6.18 -15.49
CA HIS A 251 2.13 5.86 -14.06
C HIS A 251 2.78 4.50 -13.78
N LEU A 252 2.98 3.65 -14.79
CA LEU A 252 3.63 2.34 -14.59
C LEU A 252 5.00 2.50 -13.94
N ASP A 253 5.11 2.00 -12.71
CA ASP A 253 6.34 2.06 -11.94
C ASP A 253 6.90 0.65 -11.75
N SER A 254 8.10 0.45 -12.28
CA SER A 254 8.84 -0.81 -12.17
C SER A 254 9.70 -0.89 -10.92
N ARG A 255 9.93 0.24 -10.22
CA ARG A 255 10.72 0.35 -9.00
C ARG A 255 9.84 0.08 -7.79
N LEU A 256 9.60 -1.21 -7.54
CA LEU A 256 8.78 -1.65 -6.40
C LEU A 256 9.52 -1.60 -5.07
N HIS A 257 10.85 -1.48 -5.07
CA HIS A 257 11.66 -1.67 -3.89
C HIS A 257 12.48 -0.43 -3.55
N LEU A 258 12.37 -0.02 -2.29
CA LEU A 258 13.34 0.87 -1.67
C LEU A 258 14.26 0.01 -0.81
N PRO A 259 15.57 0.03 -1.07
CA PRO A 259 16.53 -0.84 -0.39
C PRO A 259 16.73 -0.47 1.08
N HIS A 260 16.36 0.76 1.47
CA HIS A 260 16.65 1.22 2.82
C HIS A 260 15.50 0.92 3.78
N PRO A 261 15.81 0.29 4.93
CA PRO A 261 14.81 -0.16 5.87
C PRO A 261 14.05 1.02 6.51
N ASN A 262 14.57 2.24 6.59
CA ASN A 262 13.79 3.36 7.11
C ASN A 262 14.35 4.70 6.62
N PHE A 263 13.66 5.36 5.70
CA PHE A 263 14.07 6.66 5.18
C PHE A 263 13.72 7.82 6.13
N PHE A 264 12.87 7.59 7.14
CA PHE A 264 12.53 8.62 8.14
C PHE A 264 13.70 8.95 9.08
N TYR A 265 14.69 8.07 9.21
CA TYR A 265 15.80 8.25 10.14
C TYR A 265 17.09 8.80 9.53
N ASP A 266 17.20 8.84 8.20
CA ASP A 266 18.33 9.48 7.54
C ASP A 266 17.88 10.36 6.35
N PRO A 267 17.55 11.64 6.60
CA PRO A 267 17.13 12.57 5.56
C PRO A 267 18.23 12.87 4.53
N LYS A 268 19.49 12.49 4.78
CA LYS A 268 20.60 12.67 3.82
C LYS A 268 20.60 11.60 2.73
N THR A 269 19.89 10.49 2.93
CA THR A 269 19.88 9.35 2.00
C THR A 269 18.70 9.35 1.02
N VAL A 270 17.75 10.28 1.19
CA VAL A 270 16.41 10.18 0.57
C VAL A 270 16.01 11.49 -0.09
N THR A 271 15.60 11.42 -1.35
CA THR A 271 15.18 12.60 -2.13
C THR A 271 13.76 13.02 -1.78
N GLU A 272 13.42 14.28 -2.06
CA GLU A 272 12.06 14.82 -1.90
C GLU A 272 11.02 14.00 -2.70
N GLU A 273 11.39 13.49 -3.87
CA GLU A 273 10.54 12.61 -4.69
C GLU A 273 10.12 11.33 -3.95
N VAL A 274 11.04 10.72 -3.20
CA VAL A 274 10.75 9.53 -2.38
C VAL A 274 9.83 9.91 -1.23
N TYR A 275 10.08 11.04 -0.56
CA TYR A 275 9.21 11.56 0.48
C TYR A 275 7.77 11.80 -0.01
N MET A 276 7.60 12.46 -1.15
CA MET A 276 6.30 12.73 -1.75
C MET A 276 5.54 11.43 -2.10
N THR A 277 6.27 10.38 -2.48
CA THR A 277 5.68 9.05 -2.72
C THR A 277 5.14 8.41 -1.43
N PHE A 278 5.83 8.55 -0.31
CA PHE A 278 5.39 7.99 0.99
C PHE A 278 4.30 8.79 1.70
N PHE A 279 4.21 10.08 1.44
CA PHE A 279 3.17 10.93 2.01
C PHE A 279 2.00 11.18 1.07
N SER A 280 2.01 10.52 -0.09
CA SER A 280 0.88 10.56 -1.03
C SER A 280 -0.41 10.08 -0.36
N PRO A 281 -1.56 10.76 -0.57
CA PRO A 281 -2.85 10.33 -0.05
C PRO A 281 -3.27 8.93 -0.55
N TYR A 282 -2.67 8.45 -1.64
CA TYR A 282 -2.89 7.10 -2.17
C TYR A 282 -2.13 5.99 -1.42
N ARG A 283 -1.40 6.33 -0.33
CA ARG A 283 -0.72 5.36 0.52
C ARG A 283 -1.68 4.45 1.29
N GLU A 284 -2.81 4.98 1.77
CA GLU A 284 -3.62 4.36 2.83
C GLU A 284 -4.82 3.54 2.34
N GLU A 285 -5.20 3.59 1.07
CA GLU A 285 -6.27 2.71 0.61
C GLU A 285 -5.79 1.25 0.72
N MET A 286 -6.34 0.47 1.65
CA MET A 286 -6.11 -0.98 1.81
C MET A 286 -7.44 -1.72 1.85
#